data_AF-A0AAW5TB32-F1
#
_entry.id   AF-A0AAW5TB32-F1
#
_cell.length_a   1.000
_cell.length_b   1.000
_cell.length_c   1.000
_cell.angle_alpha   90.00
_cell.angle_beta   90.00
_cell.angle_gamma   90.00
#
_symmetry.space_group_name_H-M   'P 1'
#
loop_
_entity.id
_entity.type
_entity.pdbx_description
1 polymer ?
#
loop_
_entity_poly.entity_id
_entity_poly.type
_entity_poly.pdbx_seq_one_letter_code
_entity_poly.pdbx_strand_id
1 'polypeptide(L)'
;MSAALGLGTAIALAPPSQAMYFGNYNLNIPDRRDFHTWIWSAITPCRDPGSDVRQRDCITIRTIPQPVAKAVPNTGNAKLVDGRYTLTIDEFYGLRCGDIYYGPTIPTHDVYTWDANTLAGEMVSSFDAGCDGAPGGSFTYPFTLTRM
;
A
#
# COMPACT_ATOMS: atom_id res chain seq x y z
N MET A 1 5.39 56.68 -2.96
CA MET A 1 6.11 55.44 -3.25
C MET A 1 5.07 54.33 -3.27
N SER A 2 4.72 53.81 -4.44
CA SER A 2 3.69 52.77 -4.59
C SER A 2 4.40 51.43 -4.83
N ALA A 3 4.25 50.49 -3.89
CA ALA A 3 4.76 49.13 -4.03
C ALA A 3 3.69 48.26 -4.70
N ALA A 4 3.99 47.74 -5.89
CA ALA A 4 3.16 46.73 -6.55
C ALA A 4 3.57 45.34 -6.02
N LEU A 5 2.65 44.66 -5.34
CA LEU A 5 2.81 43.25 -5.00
C LEU A 5 2.57 42.41 -6.26
N GLY A 6 3.61 41.73 -6.75
CA GLY A 6 3.49 40.73 -7.80
C GLY A 6 2.92 39.43 -7.25
N LEU A 7 1.77 39.00 -7.79
CA LEU A 7 1.23 37.65 -7.58
C LEU A 7 2.03 36.66 -8.45
N GLY A 8 2.93 35.91 -7.84
CA GLY A 8 3.61 34.79 -8.50
C GLY A 8 2.71 33.55 -8.51
N THR A 9 2.25 33.13 -9.67
CA THR A 9 1.64 31.80 -9.87
C THR A 9 2.73 30.73 -9.76
N ALA A 10 2.71 29.97 -8.66
CA ALA A 10 3.54 28.78 -8.53
C ALA A 10 3.02 27.68 -9.46
N ILE A 11 3.77 27.35 -10.51
CA ILE A 11 3.50 26.19 -11.35
C ILE A 11 4.01 24.97 -10.59
N ALA A 12 3.11 24.27 -9.90
CA ALA A 12 3.41 22.95 -9.37
C ALA A 12 3.54 21.98 -10.55
N LEU A 13 4.77 21.73 -11.00
CA LEU A 13 5.05 20.64 -11.93
C LEU A 13 4.70 19.32 -11.22
N ALA A 14 3.65 18.65 -11.69
CA ALA A 14 3.37 17.29 -11.25
C ALA A 14 4.63 16.43 -11.51
N PRO A 15 5.05 15.59 -10.56
CA PRO A 15 6.18 14.69 -10.78
C PRO A 15 5.90 13.82 -12.03
N PRO A 16 6.94 13.41 -12.78
CA PRO A 16 6.76 12.59 -13.96
C PRO A 16 5.95 11.35 -13.60
N SER A 17 4.76 11.20 -14.22
CA SER A 17 3.94 10.01 -14.07
C SER A 17 4.70 8.82 -14.66
N GLN A 18 5.05 7.86 -13.83
CA GLN A 18 5.44 6.53 -14.30
C GLN A 18 4.25 5.63 -13.99
N ALA A 19 3.46 5.32 -15.02
CA ALA A 19 2.49 4.24 -14.92
C ALA A 19 3.17 3.02 -14.30
N MET A 20 2.55 2.44 -13.28
CA MET A 20 3.12 1.31 -12.55
C MET A 20 3.50 0.21 -13.54
N TYR A 21 4.71 -0.31 -13.40
CA TYR A 21 5.24 -1.36 -14.24
C TYR A 21 5.84 -2.47 -13.38
N PHE A 22 6.33 -3.54 -13.99
CA PHE A 22 7.06 -4.56 -13.24
C PHE A 22 8.34 -3.99 -12.62
N GLY A 23 8.63 -4.44 -11.41
CA GLY A 23 9.75 -3.94 -10.61
C GLY A 23 9.51 -4.04 -9.11
N ASN A 24 10.49 -3.60 -8.35
CA ASN A 24 10.38 -3.48 -6.91
C ASN A 24 10.03 -2.03 -6.55
N TYR A 25 9.14 -1.89 -5.58
CA TYR A 25 8.67 -0.61 -5.08
C TYR A 25 8.81 -0.59 -3.58
N ASN A 26 9.36 0.49 -3.04
CA ASN A 26 9.30 0.74 -1.61
C ASN A 26 7.91 1.30 -1.26
N LEU A 27 7.22 0.68 -0.31
CA LEU A 27 5.96 1.16 0.26
C LEU A 27 6.28 2.12 1.41
N ASN A 28 5.89 3.37 1.25
CA ASN A 28 5.99 4.39 2.29
C ASN A 28 4.63 4.69 2.89
N ILE A 29 4.45 4.34 4.17
CA ILE A 29 3.19 4.48 4.91
C ILE A 29 3.45 5.09 6.30
N PRO A 30 3.63 6.42 6.39
CA PRO A 30 4.29 7.07 7.53
C PRO A 30 3.52 6.92 8.85
N ASP A 31 2.19 6.84 8.78
CA ASP A 31 1.32 6.87 9.97
C ASP A 31 0.96 5.47 10.47
N ARG A 32 1.33 4.40 9.74
CA ARG A 32 1.09 3.04 10.21
C ARG A 32 2.07 2.73 11.33
N ARG A 33 1.53 2.31 12.47
CA ARG A 33 2.33 1.81 13.59
C ARG A 33 2.93 0.45 13.24
N ASP A 34 4.03 0.49 12.51
CA ASP A 34 4.79 -0.64 12.05
C ASP A 34 6.28 -0.29 12.06
N PHE A 35 7.15 -1.26 12.36
CA PHE A 35 8.61 -1.08 12.26
C PHE A 35 9.18 -1.69 10.97
N HIS A 36 8.33 -2.33 10.16
CA HIS A 36 8.70 -2.84 8.86
C HIS A 36 8.61 -1.71 7.81
N THR A 37 9.67 -1.56 7.03
CA THR A 37 9.50 -1.07 5.66
C THR A 37 9.08 -2.26 4.79
N TRP A 38 8.35 -2.00 3.71
CA TRP A 38 7.84 -3.05 2.85
C TRP A 38 8.28 -2.82 1.42
N ILE A 39 8.85 -3.86 0.81
CA ILE A 39 9.05 -3.89 -0.64
C ILE A 39 7.85 -4.59 -1.27
N TRP A 40 7.28 -3.99 -2.29
CA TRP A 40 6.31 -4.61 -3.19
C TRP A 40 7.02 -5.01 -4.48
N SER A 41 7.15 -6.30 -4.70
CA SER A 41 7.64 -6.86 -5.94
C SER A 41 6.46 -7.09 -6.88
N ALA A 42 6.35 -6.27 -7.93
CA ALA A 42 5.44 -6.43 -9.05
C ALA A 42 6.06 -7.40 -10.07
N ILE A 43 5.64 -8.66 -10.04
CA ILE A 43 6.43 -9.77 -10.59
C ILE A 43 5.97 -10.23 -11.98
N THR A 44 4.66 -10.33 -12.18
CA THR A 44 4.05 -10.94 -13.38
C THR A 44 2.63 -10.43 -13.57
N PRO A 45 2.07 -10.43 -14.80
CA PRO A 45 0.64 -10.31 -14.97
C PRO A 45 -0.09 -11.43 -14.23
N CYS A 46 -1.28 -11.15 -13.73
CA CYS A 46 -2.16 -12.19 -13.18
C CYS A 46 -2.60 -13.16 -14.29
N ARG A 47 -3.14 -14.31 -13.88
CA ARG A 47 -3.71 -15.29 -14.79
C ARG A 47 -5.20 -15.50 -14.52
N ASP A 48 -5.94 -15.89 -15.54
CA ASP A 48 -7.30 -16.37 -15.36
C ASP A 48 -7.30 -17.64 -14.52
N PRO A 49 -8.24 -17.81 -13.58
CA PRO A 49 -8.31 -19.00 -12.73
C PRO A 49 -8.32 -20.29 -13.56
N GLY A 50 -7.38 -21.19 -13.27
CA GLY A 50 -7.28 -22.49 -13.94
C GLY A 50 -6.75 -22.45 -15.38
N SER A 51 -6.20 -21.33 -15.86
CA SER A 51 -5.64 -21.25 -17.22
C SER A 51 -4.30 -20.52 -17.29
N ASP A 52 -3.65 -20.62 -18.45
CA ASP A 52 -2.43 -19.88 -18.76
C ASP A 52 -2.66 -18.48 -19.35
N VAL A 53 -3.93 -18.08 -19.53
CA VAL A 53 -4.27 -16.77 -20.09
C VAL A 53 -3.85 -15.67 -19.12
N ARG A 54 -3.06 -14.71 -19.63
CA ARG A 54 -2.56 -13.56 -18.86
C ARG A 54 -3.55 -12.40 -18.93
N GLN A 55 -3.85 -11.81 -17.78
CA GLN A 55 -4.69 -10.62 -17.67
C GLN A 55 -3.84 -9.36 -17.81
N ARG A 56 -4.27 -8.43 -18.66
CA ARG A 56 -3.54 -7.18 -18.91
C ARG A 56 -3.72 -6.16 -17.79
N ASP A 57 -4.90 -6.16 -17.18
CA ASP A 57 -5.29 -5.18 -16.14
C ASP A 57 -5.11 -5.76 -14.74
N CYS A 58 -4.06 -6.55 -14.53
CA CYS A 58 -3.78 -7.15 -13.23
C CYS A 58 -2.32 -7.52 -13.07
N ILE A 59 -1.75 -7.20 -11.91
CA ILE A 59 -0.37 -7.52 -11.55
C ILE A 59 -0.34 -8.34 -10.26
N THR A 60 0.44 -9.41 -10.22
CA THR A 60 0.74 -10.12 -8.98
C THR A 60 1.83 -9.37 -8.21
N ILE A 61 1.51 -8.98 -6.98
CA ILE A 61 2.39 -8.30 -6.04
C ILE A 61 2.80 -9.30 -4.95
N ARG A 62 4.11 -9.41 -4.69
CA ARG A 62 4.63 -10.05 -3.47
C ARG A 62 5.14 -8.98 -2.53
N THR A 63 4.64 -8.99 -1.30
CA THR A 63 5.11 -8.07 -0.27
C THR A 63 6.27 -8.71 0.49
N ILE A 64 7.27 -7.92 0.81
CA ILE A 64 8.50 -8.38 1.44
C ILE A 64 8.81 -7.42 2.59
N PRO A 65 8.68 -7.88 3.85
CA PRO A 65 8.98 -7.04 5.00
C PRO A 65 10.49 -6.87 5.19
N GLN A 66 10.90 -5.69 5.64
CA GLN A 66 12.29 -5.37 5.99
C GLN A 66 12.32 -4.57 7.31
N PRO A 67 12.96 -5.09 8.38
CA PRO A 67 13.45 -6.46 8.57
C PRO A 67 12.29 -7.46 8.78
N VAL A 68 12.45 -8.75 8.55
CA VAL A 68 11.36 -9.77 8.63
C VAL A 68 10.82 -10.04 10.06
N ALA A 69 11.03 -9.17 11.05
CA ALA A 69 10.79 -9.42 12.48
C ALA A 69 9.33 -9.77 12.87
N LYS A 70 8.95 -11.04 12.65
CA LYS A 70 7.58 -11.60 12.74
C LYS A 70 6.58 -11.09 11.70
N ALA A 71 7.03 -10.43 10.63
CA ALA A 71 6.18 -10.21 9.47
C ALA A 71 6.35 -11.37 8.48
N VAL A 72 5.28 -11.70 7.77
CA VAL A 72 5.27 -12.78 6.79
C VAL A 72 5.11 -12.17 5.39
N PRO A 73 5.96 -12.55 4.42
CA PRO A 73 5.73 -12.18 3.04
C PRO A 73 4.38 -12.71 2.57
N ASN A 74 3.56 -11.86 1.96
CA ASN A 74 2.28 -12.27 1.36
C ASN A 74 2.30 -12.02 -0.15
N THR A 75 1.31 -12.55 -0.85
CA THR A 75 1.18 -12.38 -2.31
C THR A 75 -0.28 -12.15 -2.63
N GLY A 76 -0.56 -11.15 -3.45
CA GLY A 76 -1.91 -10.83 -3.88
C GLY A 76 -1.93 -10.27 -5.29
N ASN A 77 -3.11 -10.31 -5.90
CA ASN A 77 -3.33 -9.81 -7.24
C ASN A 77 -3.92 -8.41 -7.16
N ALA A 78 -3.20 -7.44 -7.71
CA ALA A 78 -3.65 -6.06 -7.84
C ALA A 78 -4.42 -5.88 -9.15
N LYS A 79 -5.73 -5.66 -9.09
CA LYS A 79 -6.58 -5.40 -10.28
C LYS A 79 -6.56 -3.92 -10.63
N LEU A 80 -6.39 -3.60 -11.91
CA LEU A 80 -6.48 -2.24 -12.43
C LEU A 80 -7.87 -1.99 -13.00
N VAL A 81 -8.57 -0.99 -12.45
CA VAL A 81 -9.87 -0.52 -12.97
C VAL A 81 -9.83 1.01 -12.96
N ASP A 82 -10.18 1.62 -14.10
CA ASP A 82 -10.24 3.08 -14.26
C ASP A 82 -8.99 3.83 -13.76
N GLY A 83 -7.81 3.27 -14.06
CA GLY A 83 -6.52 3.87 -13.69
C GLY A 83 -6.11 3.67 -12.23
N ARG A 84 -6.88 2.92 -11.42
CA ARG A 84 -6.56 2.61 -10.03
C ARG A 84 -6.36 1.12 -9.81
N TYR A 85 -5.28 0.77 -9.14
CA TYR A 85 -5.07 -0.59 -8.66
C TYR A 85 -5.79 -0.81 -7.33
N THR A 86 -6.30 -2.03 -7.13
CA THR A 86 -6.79 -2.52 -5.85
C THR A 86 -6.11 -3.83 -5.50
N LEU A 87 -5.48 -3.90 -4.33
CA LEU A 87 -4.85 -5.10 -3.76
C LEU A 87 -5.46 -5.37 -2.39
N THR A 88 -5.80 -6.63 -2.13
CA THR A 88 -6.35 -7.06 -0.84
C THR A 88 -5.41 -8.08 -0.22
N ILE A 89 -5.07 -7.88 1.04
CA ILE A 89 -4.19 -8.74 1.83
C ILE A 89 -4.85 -9.00 3.18
N ASP A 90 -5.00 -10.27 3.53
CA ASP A 90 -5.33 -10.68 4.89
C ASP A 90 -4.02 -10.91 5.67
N GLU A 91 -3.75 -10.07 6.67
CA GLU A 91 -2.51 -10.08 7.43
C GLU A 91 -2.77 -10.59 8.85
N PHE A 92 -2.24 -11.77 9.17
CA PHE A 92 -2.44 -12.41 10.46
C PHE A 92 -1.81 -11.63 11.63
N TYR A 93 -0.76 -10.85 11.35
CA TYR A 93 -0.04 -10.05 12.33
C TYR A 93 -0.23 -8.52 12.13
N GLY A 94 -1.41 -8.12 11.64
CA GLY A 94 -1.68 -6.79 11.07
C GLY A 94 -1.68 -5.66 12.10
N LEU A 95 -2.63 -5.66 13.02
CA LEU A 95 -2.72 -4.65 14.07
C LEU A 95 -1.83 -5.05 15.25
N ARG A 96 -0.92 -4.17 15.65
CA ARG A 96 0.07 -4.38 16.71
C ARG A 96 -0.37 -3.69 18.00
N CYS A 97 -0.64 -4.48 19.03
CA CYS A 97 -1.15 -4.01 20.31
C CYS A 97 -0.05 -3.98 21.38
N GLY A 98 -0.05 -2.95 22.24
CA GLY A 98 0.97 -2.83 23.31
C GLY A 98 2.38 -2.63 22.75
N ASP A 99 3.35 -3.43 23.21
CA ASP A 99 4.73 -3.41 22.69
C ASP A 99 4.79 -3.84 21.23
N ILE A 100 5.51 -3.10 20.38
CA ILE A 100 5.47 -3.32 18.93
C ILE A 100 6.17 -4.63 18.49
N TYR A 101 7.13 -5.13 19.28
CA TYR A 101 7.94 -6.31 18.95
C TYR A 101 7.39 -7.60 19.58
N TYR A 102 6.85 -7.50 20.79
CA TYR A 102 6.46 -8.65 21.62
C TYR A 102 4.99 -8.65 22.03
N GLY A 103 4.27 -7.56 21.79
CA GLY A 103 2.86 -7.45 22.09
C GLY A 103 1.98 -8.34 21.20
N PRO A 104 0.71 -8.55 21.59
CA PRO A 104 -0.23 -9.31 20.80
C PRO A 104 -0.53 -8.63 19.46
N THR A 105 -0.92 -9.45 18.49
CA THR A 105 -1.37 -8.98 17.19
C THR A 105 -2.80 -9.38 16.93
N ILE A 106 -3.48 -8.60 16.11
CA ILE A 106 -4.83 -8.90 15.65
C ILE A 106 -4.79 -9.02 14.12
N PRO A 107 -5.41 -10.06 13.54
CA PRO A 107 -5.56 -10.18 12.10
C PRO A 107 -6.28 -8.97 11.51
N THR A 108 -5.81 -8.50 10.36
CA THR A 108 -6.46 -7.42 9.61
C THR A 108 -6.79 -7.85 8.18
N HIS A 109 -7.83 -7.23 7.63
CA HIS A 109 -8.14 -7.22 6.22
C HIS A 109 -7.75 -5.86 5.64
N ASP A 110 -6.68 -5.85 4.85
CA ASP A 110 -6.06 -4.65 4.31
C ASP A 110 -6.41 -4.49 2.83
N VAL A 111 -7.14 -3.43 2.49
CA VAL A 111 -7.48 -3.05 1.12
C VAL A 111 -6.66 -1.83 0.73
N TYR A 112 -5.71 -2.03 -0.18
CA TYR A 112 -4.91 -0.96 -0.76
C TYR A 112 -5.52 -0.51 -2.07
N THR A 113 -5.73 0.79 -2.23
CA THR A 113 -6.07 1.38 -3.53
C THR A 113 -5.09 2.50 -3.88
N TRP A 114 -4.56 2.50 -5.09
CA TRP A 114 -3.65 3.55 -5.55
C TRP A 114 -3.83 3.89 -7.00
N ASP A 115 -3.51 5.13 -7.35
CA ASP A 115 -3.48 5.57 -8.74
C ASP A 115 -2.26 4.99 -9.46
N ALA A 116 -2.49 4.44 -10.65
CA ALA A 116 -1.46 3.73 -11.41
C ALA A 116 -0.31 4.64 -11.86
N ASN A 117 -0.51 5.96 -11.94
CA ASN A 117 0.46 6.89 -12.54
C ASN A 117 1.28 7.66 -11.50
N THR A 118 0.62 8.10 -10.43
CA THR A 118 1.20 8.84 -9.32
C THR A 118 1.74 7.91 -8.23
N LEU A 119 1.30 6.65 -8.23
CA LEU A 119 1.65 5.64 -7.22
C LEU A 119 1.30 6.05 -5.78
N ALA A 120 0.38 7.01 -5.64
CA ALA A 120 -0.16 7.46 -4.38
C ALA A 120 -1.54 6.82 -4.14
N GLY A 121 -1.82 6.49 -2.89
CA GLY A 121 -3.01 5.74 -2.52
C GLY A 121 -3.29 5.74 -1.03
N GLU A 122 -4.21 4.87 -0.64
CA GLU A 122 -4.56 4.63 0.75
C GLU A 122 -4.81 3.14 1.00
N MET A 123 -4.46 2.72 2.21
CA MET A 123 -4.80 1.41 2.76
C MET A 123 -5.92 1.60 3.77
N VAL A 124 -7.03 0.87 3.59
CA VAL A 124 -8.04 0.68 4.64
C VAL A 124 -7.78 -0.67 5.29
N SER A 125 -7.37 -0.67 6.55
CA SER A 125 -7.11 -1.85 7.36
C SER A 125 -8.25 -2.05 8.33
N SER A 126 -8.96 -3.17 8.22
CA SER A 126 -10.13 -3.49 9.04
C SER A 126 -9.89 -4.72 9.91
N PHE A 127 -10.52 -4.77 11.07
CA PHE A 127 -10.33 -5.83 12.08
C PHE A 127 -11.60 -6.04 12.90
N ASP A 128 -11.88 -7.30 13.23
CA ASP A 128 -13.11 -7.68 13.94
C ASP A 128 -13.09 -7.35 15.45
N ALA A 129 -11.89 -7.23 16.02
CA ALA A 129 -11.66 -6.86 17.42
C ALA A 129 -10.45 -5.92 17.53
N GLY A 130 -10.50 -4.98 18.46
CA GLY A 130 -9.40 -4.06 18.76
C GLY A 130 -8.49 -4.58 19.88
N CYS A 131 -7.42 -3.83 20.14
CA CYS A 131 -6.50 -4.12 21.24
C CYS A 131 -7.22 -4.12 22.60
N ASP A 132 -6.77 -4.98 23.51
CA ASP A 132 -7.26 -5.07 24.89
C ASP A 132 -8.79 -5.30 25.02
N GLY A 133 -9.38 -5.98 24.02
CA GLY A 133 -10.81 -6.29 24.00
C GLY A 133 -11.70 -5.14 23.52
N ALA A 134 -11.11 -4.09 22.95
CA ALA A 134 -11.88 -3.04 22.29
C ALA A 134 -12.70 -3.60 21.10
N PRO A 135 -13.80 -2.94 20.71
CA PRO A 135 -14.54 -3.32 19.50
C PRO A 135 -13.68 -3.29 18.23
N GLY A 136 -14.11 -4.04 17.21
CA GLY A 136 -13.55 -3.96 15.87
C GLY A 136 -13.72 -2.59 15.23
N GLY A 137 -13.01 -2.37 14.12
CA GLY A 137 -13.02 -1.09 13.43
C GLY A 137 -12.12 -1.09 12.19
N SER A 138 -11.78 0.11 11.74
CA SER A 138 -10.86 0.29 10.63
C SER A 138 -9.97 1.52 10.82
N PHE A 139 -8.78 1.44 10.25
CA PHE A 139 -7.87 2.56 10.10
C PHE A 139 -7.61 2.82 8.62
N THR A 140 -7.47 4.09 8.24
CA THR A 140 -7.11 4.49 6.89
C THR A 140 -5.75 5.14 6.92
N TYR A 141 -4.85 4.69 6.04
CA TYR A 141 -3.47 5.15 5.99
C TYR A 141 -3.11 5.60 4.57
N PRO A 142 -2.74 6.86 4.35
CA PRO A 142 -2.18 7.27 3.07
C PRO A 142 -0.82 6.60 2.86
N PHE A 143 -0.53 6.23 1.61
CA PHE A 143 0.77 5.69 1.24
C PHE A 143 1.22 6.15 -0.14
N THR A 144 2.51 6.01 -0.39
CA THR A 144 3.10 6.14 -1.72
C THR A 144 3.99 4.95 -2.04
N LEU A 145 4.10 4.60 -3.33
CA LEU A 145 5.09 3.64 -3.82
C LEU A 145 6.18 4.37 -4.58
N THR A 146 7.43 4.07 -4.24
CA THR A 146 8.59 4.59 -4.95
C THR A 146 9.33 3.45 -5.62
N ARG A 147 9.50 3.51 -6.94
CA ARG A 147 10.26 2.50 -7.67
C ARG A 147 11.73 2.49 -7.22
N MET A 148 12.27 1.30 -7.01
CA MET A 148 13.65 1.05 -6.58
C MET A 148 14.59 0.85 -7.78
#